data_AF-A0A2A5LSX7-F1
#
_entry.id   AF-A0A2A5LSX7-F1
#
_cell.length_a   1.000
_cell.length_b   1.000
_cell.length_c   1.000
_cell.angle_alpha   90.00
_cell.angle_beta   90.00
_cell.angle_gamma   90.00
#
_symmetry.space_group_name_H-M   'P 1'
#
loop_
_entity.id
_entity.type
_entity.pdbx_description
1 polymer ?
#
loop_
_entity_poly.entity_id
_entity_poly.type
_entity_poly.pdbx_seq_one_letter_code
_entity_poly.pdbx_strand_id
1 'polypeptide(L)'
;MRQVMEINALRLCGLLVVFPVLGSANDLLAPELVRSHGELYVNLQLCSNTYLEYRHSPRLAKHYLNASLEIQSAYISQGQLNALVDAVQNAHDRQGSIEVYAGEGREDFYKRVFSNARCERELKLAKAFRF
;
A
#
# COMPACT_ATOMS: atom_id res chain seq x y z
N MET A 1 -31.09 3.87 6.48
CA MET A 1 -30.80 2.52 5.96
C MET A 1 -29.35 2.50 5.52
N ARG A 2 -28.48 1.75 6.20
CA ARG A 2 -27.07 1.56 5.81
C ARG A 2 -27.03 0.42 4.79
N GLN A 3 -26.73 0.73 3.53
CA GLN A 3 -26.36 -0.30 2.55
C GLN A 3 -24.87 -0.58 2.73
N VAL A 4 -24.55 -1.79 3.16
CA VAL A 4 -23.20 -2.32 3.16
C VAL A 4 -22.93 -2.80 1.74
N MET A 5 -22.11 -2.06 1.00
CA MET A 5 -21.63 -2.50 -0.31
C MET A 5 -20.45 -3.44 -0.04
N GLU A 6 -20.64 -4.73 -0.33
CA GLU A 6 -19.53 -5.68 -0.35
C GLU A 6 -18.55 -5.25 -1.44
N ILE A 7 -17.40 -4.74 -1.03
CA ILE A 7 -16.25 -4.55 -1.91
C ILE A 7 -15.76 -5.95 -2.22
N ASN A 8 -16.22 -6.51 -3.34
CA ASN A 8 -15.68 -7.73 -3.91
C ASN A 8 -14.15 -7.61 -3.97
N ALA A 9 -13.50 -8.43 -3.16
CA ALA A 9 -12.05 -8.57 -3.09
C ALA A 9 -11.50 -8.69 -4.52
N LEU A 10 -10.80 -7.64 -4.96
CA LEU A 10 -10.02 -7.71 -6.18
C LEU A 10 -9.00 -8.83 -6.00
N ARG A 11 -9.19 -9.93 -6.73
CA ARG A 11 -8.19 -10.97 -6.95
C ARG A 11 -6.90 -10.33 -7.46
N LEU A 12 -5.93 -10.13 -6.58
CA LEU A 12 -4.53 -9.94 -6.95
C LEU A 12 -3.82 -11.28 -6.73
N CYS A 13 -4.09 -12.23 -7.63
CA CYS A 13 -3.16 -13.32 -7.88
C CYS A 13 -1.99 -12.78 -8.71
N GLY A 14 -0.77 -13.03 -8.25
CA GLY A 14 0.40 -13.18 -9.14
C GLY A 14 1.45 -12.07 -9.06
N LEU A 15 2.32 -12.11 -8.04
CA LEU A 15 3.70 -12.61 -8.16
C LEU A 15 4.40 -12.45 -6.79
N LEU A 16 4.12 -13.36 -5.85
CA LEU A 16 5.04 -13.59 -4.74
C LEU A 16 6.15 -14.48 -5.30
N VAL A 17 7.25 -13.87 -5.74
CA VAL A 17 8.45 -14.62 -6.13
C VAL A 17 9.07 -15.13 -4.82
N VAL A 18 8.82 -16.39 -4.49
CA VAL A 18 9.39 -17.05 -3.31
C VAL A 18 10.81 -17.48 -3.65
N PHE A 19 11.81 -16.69 -3.25
CA PHE A 19 13.19 -17.17 -3.14
C PHE A 19 13.45 -17.67 -1.71
N PRO A 20 14.09 -18.82 -1.52
CA PRO A 20 14.53 -19.23 -0.19
C PRO A 20 15.79 -18.44 0.16
N VAL A 21 15.76 -17.62 1.21
CA VAL A 21 16.98 -17.00 1.78
C VAL A 21 17.14 -17.45 3.23
N LEU A 22 18.25 -18.17 3.44
CA LEU A 22 18.86 -18.47 4.73
C LEU A 22 19.50 -17.22 5.33
N GLY A 23 19.10 -16.86 6.55
CA GLY A 23 19.96 -16.27 7.58
C GLY A 23 20.22 -14.75 7.53
N SER A 24 19.83 -14.07 8.62
CA SER A 24 20.69 -13.26 9.48
C SER A 24 19.80 -12.63 10.55
N ALA A 25 20.20 -12.71 11.83
CA ALA A 25 19.55 -12.00 12.91
C ALA A 25 19.84 -10.51 12.77
N ASN A 26 19.14 -9.85 11.85
CA ASN A 26 19.06 -8.39 11.81
C ASN A 26 18.10 -7.97 12.92
N ASP A 27 18.52 -6.97 13.71
CA ASP A 27 17.69 -6.33 14.73
C ASP A 27 16.28 -6.13 14.19
N LEU A 28 15.29 -6.75 14.85
CA LEU A 28 13.89 -6.62 14.45
C LEU A 28 13.53 -5.15 14.47
N LEU A 29 12.98 -4.64 13.35
CA LEU A 29 12.40 -3.30 13.35
C LEU A 29 11.32 -3.22 14.43
N ALA A 30 11.24 -2.07 15.11
CA ALA A 30 10.20 -1.85 16.10
C ALA A 30 8.82 -2.10 15.48
N PRO A 31 7.90 -2.83 16.14
CA PRO A 31 6.61 -3.21 15.56
C PRO A 31 5.79 -2.03 15.00
N GLU A 32 5.85 -0.88 15.66
CA GLU A 32 5.18 0.35 15.19
C GLU A 32 5.75 0.88 13.87
N LEU A 33 7.05 0.72 13.66
CA LEU A 33 7.70 1.12 12.41
C LEU A 33 7.29 0.18 11.28
N VAL A 34 7.26 -1.13 11.55
CA VAL A 34 6.77 -2.14 10.59
C VAL A 34 5.32 -1.88 10.19
N ARG A 35 4.47 -1.59 11.18
CA ARG A 35 3.07 -1.20 10.95
C ARG A 35 2.96 0.03 10.03
N SER A 36 3.74 1.07 10.32
CA SER A 36 3.76 2.30 9.53
C SER A 36 4.21 2.06 8.08
N HIS A 37 5.22 1.20 7.88
CA HIS A 37 5.67 0.81 6.54
C HIS A 37 4.62 -0.01 5.79
N GLY A 38 3.90 -0.91 6.46
CA GLY A 38 2.79 -1.65 5.87
C GLY A 38 1.64 -0.73 5.41
N GLU A 39 1.24 0.22 6.25
CA GLU A 39 0.23 1.24 5.90
C GLU A 39 0.66 2.07 4.69
N LEU A 40 1.93 2.50 4.68
CA LEU A 40 2.51 3.28 3.59
C LEU A 40 2.59 2.48 2.28
N TYR A 41 3.01 1.21 2.34
CA TYR A 41 3.04 0.30 1.19
C TYR A 41 1.66 0.21 0.53
N VAL A 42 0.61 -0.04 1.33
CA VAL A 42 -0.77 -0.15 0.84
C VAL A 42 -1.24 1.18 0.24
N ASN A 43 -0.99 2.31 0.91
CA ASN A 43 -1.38 3.62 0.41
C ASN A 43 -0.73 3.96 -0.94
N LEU A 44 0.56 3.65 -1.11
CA LEU A 44 1.27 3.88 -2.37
C LEU A 44 0.77 2.98 -3.50
N GLN A 45 0.44 1.72 -3.21
CA GLN A 45 -0.18 0.82 -4.20
C GLN A 45 -1.55 1.35 -4.65
N LEU A 46 -2.38 1.86 -3.73
CA LEU A 46 -3.68 2.44 -4.08
C LEU A 46 -3.56 3.76 -4.81
N CYS A 47 -2.55 4.58 -4.49
CA CYS A 47 -2.19 5.75 -5.28
C CYS A 47 -1.77 5.34 -6.70
N SER A 48 -0.93 4.33 -6.86
CA SER A 48 -0.56 3.80 -8.17
C SER A 48 -1.80 3.38 -8.99
N ASN A 49 -2.66 2.56 -8.39
CA ASN A 49 -3.88 2.06 -9.04
C ASN A 49 -4.83 3.21 -9.41
N THR A 50 -5.02 4.19 -8.52
CA THR A 50 -5.86 5.36 -8.79
C THR A 50 -5.33 6.17 -9.97
N TYR A 51 -4.02 6.37 -10.05
CA TYR A 51 -3.40 7.13 -11.14
C TYR A 51 -3.42 6.38 -12.47
N LEU A 52 -3.34 5.06 -12.43
CA LEU A 52 -3.47 4.23 -13.62
C LEU A 52 -4.90 4.18 -14.14
N GLU A 53 -5.86 3.88 -13.25
CA GLU A 53 -7.25 3.59 -13.62
C GLU A 53 -8.07 4.87 -13.86
N TYR A 54 -7.96 5.88 -12.99
CA TYR A 54 -8.91 7.02 -12.97
C TYR A 54 -8.30 8.37 -13.35
N ARG A 55 -6.97 8.51 -13.26
CA ARG A 55 -6.27 9.75 -13.66
C ARG A 55 -5.45 9.61 -14.93
N HIS A 56 -5.38 8.41 -15.49
CA HIS A 56 -4.71 8.08 -16.74
C HIS A 56 -3.29 8.66 -16.85
N SER A 57 -2.52 8.53 -15.77
CA SER A 57 -1.13 8.99 -15.71
C SER A 57 -0.18 7.82 -15.38
N PRO A 58 0.22 7.02 -16.40
CA PRO A 58 1.10 5.87 -16.20
C PRO A 58 2.44 6.24 -15.56
N ARG A 59 2.95 7.44 -15.86
CA ARG A 59 4.19 7.96 -15.26
C ARG A 59 4.07 8.09 -13.75
N LEU A 60 3.00 8.70 -13.25
CA LEU A 60 2.78 8.88 -11.82
C LEU A 60 2.38 7.56 -11.14
N ALA A 61 1.58 6.73 -11.81
CA ALA A 61 1.28 5.38 -11.34
C ALA A 61 2.56 4.57 -11.09
N LYS A 62 3.46 4.53 -12.08
CA LYS A 62 4.78 3.88 -11.94
C LYS A 62 5.61 4.51 -10.83
N HIS A 63 5.52 5.82 -10.62
CA HIS A 63 6.28 6.49 -9.56
C HIS A 63 5.87 6.01 -8.16
N TYR A 64 4.56 5.91 -7.88
CA TYR A 64 4.06 5.40 -6.61
C TYR A 64 4.29 3.89 -6.44
N LEU A 65 4.12 3.12 -7.53
CA LEU A 65 4.44 1.69 -7.52
C LEU A 65 5.89 1.44 -7.13
N ASN A 66 6.85 2.11 -7.78
CA ASN A 66 8.26 1.94 -7.48
C ASN A 66 8.59 2.24 -6.01
N ALA A 67 8.03 3.32 -5.46
CA ALA A 67 8.22 3.65 -4.04
C ALA A 67 7.68 2.54 -3.10
N SER A 68 6.55 1.91 -3.44
CA SER A 68 6.04 0.76 -2.66
C SER A 68 6.96 -0.46 -2.78
N LEU A 69 7.55 -0.69 -3.95
CA LEU A 69 8.46 -1.80 -4.18
C LEU A 69 9.80 -1.59 -3.44
N GLU A 70 10.27 -0.36 -3.31
CA GLU A 70 11.46 -0.03 -2.49
C GLU A 70 11.27 -0.45 -1.03
N ILE A 71 10.08 -0.21 -0.44
CA ILE A 71 9.73 -0.68 0.91
C ILE A 71 9.81 -2.21 0.95
N GLN A 72 9.17 -2.91 0.02
CA GLN A 72 9.18 -4.38 -0.02
C GLN A 72 10.61 -4.92 -0.16
N SER A 73 11.41 -4.35 -1.05
CA SER A 73 12.81 -4.75 -1.26
C SER A 73 13.66 -4.58 -0.01
N ALA A 74 13.42 -3.54 0.80
CA ALA A 74 14.10 -3.35 2.09
C ALA A 74 13.80 -4.46 3.09
N TYR A 75 12.54 -4.88 3.20
CA TYR A 75 12.16 -5.99 4.08
C TYR A 75 12.67 -7.34 3.58
N ILE A 76 12.74 -7.55 2.27
CA ILE A 76 13.37 -8.74 1.69
C ILE A 76 14.85 -8.79 2.04
N SER A 77 15.60 -7.69 1.83
CA SER A 77 17.04 -7.64 2.10
C SER A 77 17.37 -7.82 3.58
N GLN A 78 16.45 -7.41 4.47
CA GLN A 78 16.58 -7.57 5.91
C GLN A 78 16.11 -8.94 6.44
N GLY A 79 15.54 -9.80 5.59
CA GLY A 79 14.98 -11.09 6.01
C GLY A 79 13.67 -10.97 6.80
N GLN A 80 12.97 -9.84 6.70
CA GLN A 80 11.78 -9.49 7.47
C GLN A 80 10.50 -9.43 6.61
N LEU A 81 10.49 -10.07 5.44
CA LEU A 81 9.33 -10.04 4.53
C LEU A 81 8.01 -10.44 5.23
N ASN A 82 8.02 -11.46 6.08
CA ASN A 82 6.81 -11.90 6.79
C ASN A 82 6.24 -10.79 7.70
N ALA A 83 7.10 -10.02 8.38
CA ALA A 83 6.66 -8.92 9.22
C ALA A 83 5.97 -7.80 8.41
N LEU A 84 6.48 -7.52 7.20
CA LEU A 84 5.83 -6.60 6.27
C LEU A 84 4.49 -7.15 5.79
N VAL A 85 4.42 -8.43 5.42
CA VAL A 85 3.17 -9.08 4.98
C VAL A 85 2.09 -8.98 6.06
N ASP A 86 2.43 -9.27 7.32
CA ASP A 86 1.52 -9.13 8.45
C ASP A 86 1.06 -7.68 8.63
N ALA A 87 1.96 -6.71 8.51
CA ALA A 87 1.61 -5.29 8.60
C ALA A 87 0.71 -4.82 7.46
N VAL A 88 0.96 -5.30 6.23
CA VAL A 88 0.13 -5.02 5.04
C VAL A 88 -1.28 -5.59 5.22
N GLN A 89 -1.40 -6.82 5.74
CA GLN A 89 -2.70 -7.42 6.02
C GLN A 89 -3.50 -6.59 7.03
N ASN A 90 -2.86 -6.21 8.15
CA ASN A 90 -3.48 -5.35 9.16
C ASN A 90 -3.87 -3.97 8.61
N ALA A 91 -3.07 -3.40 7.70
CA ALA A 91 -3.38 -2.13 7.05
C ALA A 91 -4.62 -2.24 6.15
N HIS A 92 -4.74 -3.33 5.38
CA HIS A 92 -5.92 -3.58 4.55
C HIS A 92 -7.19 -3.69 5.39
N ASP A 93 -7.15 -4.42 6.51
CA ASP A 93 -8.31 -4.58 7.39
C ASP A 93 -8.80 -3.24 7.95
N ARG A 94 -7.89 -2.29 8.21
CA ARG A 94 -8.22 -0.94 8.69
C ARG A 94 -8.76 -0.02 7.60
N GLN A 95 -8.43 -0.24 6.33
CA GLN A 95 -8.92 0.60 5.23
C GLN A 95 -10.42 0.46 4.99
N GLY A 96 -11.06 -0.63 5.44
CA GLY A 96 -12.51 -0.78 5.44
C GLY A 96 -13.26 0.27 6.28
N SER A 97 -12.56 1.11 7.04
CA SER A 97 -13.15 2.18 7.85
C SER A 97 -13.39 3.51 7.11
N ILE A 98 -12.97 3.64 5.84
CA ILE A 98 -13.13 4.89 5.09
C ILE A 98 -14.59 5.03 4.64
N GLU A 99 -15.26 6.11 5.03
CA GLU A 99 -16.63 6.37 4.63
C GLU A 99 -16.76 6.62 3.12
N VAL A 100 -17.70 5.88 2.52
CA VAL A 100 -18.20 6.09 1.16
C VAL A 100 -19.43 6.98 1.25
N TYR A 101 -19.45 8.08 0.50
CA TYR A 101 -20.59 9.01 0.54
C TYR A 101 -21.78 8.46 -0.24
N ALA A 102 -22.99 8.85 0.15
CA ALA A 102 -24.20 8.41 -0.53
C ALA A 102 -24.19 8.83 -2.00
N GLY A 103 -24.34 7.86 -2.91
CA GLY A 103 -24.30 8.09 -4.36
C GLY A 103 -22.91 8.28 -4.96
N GLU A 104 -21.84 8.13 -4.16
CA GLU A 104 -20.47 8.25 -4.65
C GLU A 104 -20.09 7.04 -5.52
N GLY A 105 -19.69 7.33 -6.76
CA GLY A 105 -19.16 6.31 -7.66
C GLY A 105 -17.76 5.87 -7.24
N ARG A 106 -17.35 4.68 -7.71
CA ARG A 106 -16.02 4.13 -7.45
C ARG A 106 -14.89 5.10 -7.82
N GLU A 107 -14.97 5.70 -9.01
CA GLU A 107 -13.98 6.66 -9.49
C GLU A 107 -13.87 7.90 -8.59
N ASP A 108 -15.02 8.47 -8.19
CA ASP A 108 -15.06 9.67 -7.33
C ASP A 108 -14.47 9.37 -5.95
N PHE A 109 -14.81 8.21 -5.38
CA PHE A 109 -14.22 7.72 -4.15
C PHE A 109 -12.69 7.66 -4.25
N TYR A 110 -12.15 6.98 -5.26
CA TYR A 110 -10.69 6.84 -5.40
C TYR A 110 -10.02 8.19 -5.67
N LYS A 111 -10.60 9.05 -6.51
CA LYS A 111 -10.05 10.39 -6.77
C LYS A 111 -10.04 11.28 -5.53
N ARG A 112 -11.06 11.19 -4.67
CA ARG A 112 -11.16 11.93 -3.39
C ARG A 112 -10.19 11.37 -2.36
N VAL A 113 -10.28 10.08 -2.09
CA VAL A 113 -9.53 9.41 -1.02
C VAL A 113 -8.04 9.37 -1.34
N PHE A 114 -7.66 9.10 -2.59
CA PHE A 114 -6.28 9.05 -3.08
C PHE A 114 -6.01 10.26 -4.00
N SER A 115 -6.22 11.45 -3.44
CA SER A 115 -5.90 12.71 -4.10
C SER A 115 -4.40 12.93 -4.30
N ASN A 116 -4.03 13.82 -5.24
CA ASN A 116 -2.64 14.17 -5.51
C ASN A 116 -1.88 14.60 -4.24
N ALA A 117 -2.49 15.46 -3.43
CA ALA A 117 -1.87 15.94 -2.20
C ALA A 117 -1.61 14.81 -1.18
N ARG A 118 -2.52 13.82 -1.10
CA ARG A 118 -2.29 12.64 -0.27
C ARG A 118 -1.17 11.78 -0.84
N CYS A 119 -1.25 11.40 -2.11
CA CYS A 119 -0.25 10.52 -2.73
C CYS A 119 1.17 11.10 -2.69
N GLU A 120 1.31 12.41 -2.90
CA GLU A 120 2.59 13.11 -2.75
C GLU A 120 3.11 13.13 -1.30
N ARG A 121 2.21 13.17 -0.30
CA ARG A 121 2.60 13.07 1.11
C ARG A 121 3.08 11.65 1.44
N GLU A 122 2.36 10.61 1.03
CA GLU A 122 2.79 9.22 1.22
C GLU A 122 4.16 9.00 0.58
N LEU A 123 4.35 9.47 -0.65
CA LEU A 123 5.63 9.39 -1.34
C LEU A 123 6.77 10.09 -0.58
N LYS A 124 6.51 11.26 0.02
CA LYS A 124 7.50 11.96 0.85
C LYS A 124 7.84 11.17 2.12
N LEU A 125 6.85 10.54 2.75
CA LEU A 125 7.07 9.67 3.92
C LEU A 125 7.93 8.47 3.53
N ALA A 126 7.64 7.84 2.39
CA ALA A 126 8.44 6.74 1.86
C ALA A 126 9.91 7.12 1.65
N LYS A 127 10.16 8.31 1.08
CA LYS A 127 11.52 8.83 0.87
C LYS A 127 12.22 9.24 2.17
N ALA A 128 11.46 9.55 3.22
CA ALA A 128 12.02 9.90 4.52
C ALA A 128 12.52 8.66 5.28
N PHE A 129 11.92 7.50 5.01
CA PHE A 129 12.45 6.23 5.47
C PHE A 129 13.74 5.92 4.72
N ARG A 130 14.85 5.83 5.45
CA ARG A 130 16.13 5.39 4.91
C ARG A 130 16.14 3.86 4.96
N PHE A 131 15.84 3.26 3.83
CA PHE A 131 15.85 1.81 3.62
C PHE A 131 17.25 1.30 3.26
#